data_AF-A0A5J9VEK6-F1
#
_entry.id   AF-A0A5J9VEK6-F1
#
_cell.length_a   1.000
_cell.length_b   1.000
_cell.length_c   1.000
_cell.angle_alpha   90.00
_cell.angle_beta   90.00
_cell.angle_gamma   90.00
#
_symmetry.space_group_name_H-M   'P 1'
#
loop_
_entity.id
_entity.type
_entity.pdbx_description
1 polymer ?
#
loop_
_entity_poly.entity_id
_entity_poly.type
_entity_poly.pdbx_seq_one_letter_code
_entity_poly.pdbx_strand_id
1 'polypeptide(L)' 'MHAVFKYNPNFHDVVKVDEGSYNSCRVPNGAPRYKSGNEHIRIPHCKTDACKSFFICSVAAHCNDGMKVAIATE' A
#
# COMPACT_ATOMS: atom_id res chain seq x y z
N MET A 1 1.81 7.69 -13.46
CA MET A 1 2.58 6.46 -13.20
C MET A 1 1.64 5.36 -12.73
N HIS A 2 1.93 4.09 -13.03
CA HIS A 2 1.26 2.95 -12.40
C HIS A 2 2.27 2.20 -11.52
N ALA A 3 1.84 1.80 -10.32
CA ALA A 3 2.56 0.84 -9.51
C ALA A 3 1.97 -0.55 -9.78
N VAL A 4 2.85 -1.53 -9.99
CA VAL A 4 2.47 -2.93 -10.16
C VAL A 4 2.86 -3.69 -8.91
N PHE A 5 1.89 -4.32 -8.25
CA PHE A 5 2.15 -5.20 -7.11
C PHE A 5 1.92 -6.65 -7.55
N LYS A 6 2.98 -7.46 -7.51
CA LYS A 6 2.91 -8.90 -7.76
C LYS A 6 3.19 -9.67 -6.49
N TYR A 7 2.32 -10.60 -6.13
CA TYR A 7 2.43 -11.40 -4.92
C TYR A 7 1.59 -12.66 -5.00
N ASN A 8 1.84 -13.62 -4.10
CA ASN A 8 0.94 -14.76 -3.92
C ASN A 8 -0.29 -14.32 -3.09
N PRO A 9 -1.52 -14.32 -3.66
CA PRO A 9 -2.70 -13.79 -2.99
C PRO A 9 -3.17 -14.64 -1.79
N ASN A 10 -2.62 -15.83 -1.60
CA ASN A 10 -2.87 -16.65 -0.41
C ASN A 10 -2.09 -16.16 0.82
N PHE A 11 -1.00 -15.43 0.63
CA PHE A 11 -0.10 -15.00 1.71
C PHE A 11 0.01 -13.49 1.86
N HIS A 12 -0.43 -12.72 0.87
CA HIS A 12 -0.29 -11.28 0.88
C HIS A 12 -1.53 -10.60 0.30
N ASP A 13 -1.67 -9.34 0.65
CA ASP A 13 -2.60 -8.41 0.05
C ASP A 13 -1.96 -7.03 -0.05
N VAL A 14 -2.62 -6.13 -0.77
CA VAL A 14 -2.27 -4.71 -0.82
C VAL A 14 -3.42 -3.93 -0.25
N VAL A 15 -3.15 -3.09 0.75
CA VAL A 15 -4.11 -2.15 1.31
C VAL A 15 -3.61 -0.74 1.09
N LYS A 16 -4.43 0.11 0.48
CA LYS A 16 -4.14 1.55 0.40
C LYS A 16 -4.53 2.22 1.70
N VAL A 17 -3.61 2.98 2.29
CA VAL A 17 -3.79 3.63 3.59
C VAL A 17 -3.33 5.09 3.55
N ASP A 18 -3.61 5.85 4.61
CA ASP A 18 -2.97 7.13 4.88
C ASP A 18 -1.60 6.96 5.57
N GLU A 19 -0.89 8.06 5.77
CA GLU A 19 0.45 8.06 6.38
C GLU A 19 0.44 7.58 7.85
N GLY A 20 -0.59 7.92 8.63
CA GLY A 20 -0.69 7.50 10.04
C GLY A 20 -0.88 5.98 10.16
N SER A 21 -1.77 5.43 9.33
CA SER A 21 -1.99 4.00 9.19
C SER A 21 -0.77 3.27 8.64
N TYR A 22 -0.05 3.87 7.70
CA TYR A 22 1.23 3.36 7.21
C TYR A 22 2.25 3.25 8.35
N ASN A 23 2.46 4.32 9.11
CA ASN A 23 3.45 4.37 10.20
C ASN A 23 3.11 3.43 11.35
N SER A 24 1.83 3.29 11.68
CA SER A 24 1.36 2.43 12.77
C SER A 24 1.06 0.99 12.36
N CYS A 25 1.14 0.66 11.07
CA CYS A 25 0.73 -0.63 10.51
C CYS A 25 -0.70 -1.04 10.87
N ARG A 26 -1.61 -0.05 10.94
CA ARG A 26 -3.04 -0.26 11.23
C ARG A 26 -3.88 -0.08 9.99
N VAL A 27 -4.65 -1.09 9.64
CA VAL A 27 -5.63 -1.00 8.56
C VAL A 27 -6.95 -0.43 9.11
N PRO A 28 -7.40 0.75 8.65
CA PRO A 28 -8.68 1.29 9.07
C PRO A 28 -9.84 0.52 8.43
N ASN A 29 -11.02 0.59 9.06
CA ASN A 29 -12.23 -0.01 8.50
C ASN A 29 -12.56 0.63 7.14
N GLY A 30 -12.90 -0.21 6.16
CA GLY A 30 -13.25 0.24 4.81
C GLY A 30 -12.06 0.63 3.91
N ALA A 31 -10.82 0.45 4.37
CA ALA A 31 -9.65 0.70 3.54
C ALA A 31 -9.69 -0.13 2.22
N PRO A 32 -9.41 0.49 1.06
CA PRO A 32 -9.33 -0.23 -0.21
C PRO A 32 -8.32 -1.37 -0.13
N ARG A 33 -8.77 -2.57 -0.48
CA ARG A 33 -8.00 -3.81 -0.37
C ARG A 33 -8.01 -4.53 -1.70
N TYR A 34 -6.84 -5.00 -2.09
CA TYR A 34 -6.61 -5.69 -3.35
C TYR A 34 -5.99 -7.07 -3.08
N LYS A 35 -6.43 -8.09 -3.81
CA LYS A 35 -6.17 -9.52 -3.51
C LYS A 35 -6.00 -10.39 -4.76
N SER A 36 -5.81 -9.81 -5.95
CA SER A 36 -5.61 -10.59 -7.18
C SER A 36 -4.19 -11.17 -7.26
N GLY A 37 -3.21 -10.53 -6.62
CA GLY A 37 -1.79 -10.91 -6.72
C GLY A 37 -1.09 -10.32 -7.94
N ASN A 38 -1.79 -9.47 -8.70
CA ASN A 38 -1.25 -8.71 -9.84
C ASN A 38 -2.03 -7.40 -10.01
N GLU A 39 -1.84 -6.48 -9.08
CA GLU A 39 -2.53 -5.20 -9.03
C GLU A 39 -1.81 -4.16 -9.88
N HIS A 40 -2.57 -3.44 -10.71
CA HIS A 40 -2.11 -2.28 -11.44
C HIS A 40 -2.81 -1.04 -10.87
N ILE A 41 -2.14 -0.33 -9.96
CA ILE A 41 -2.73 0.82 -9.25
C ILE A 41 -2.19 2.11 -9.85
N ARG A 42 -3.08 3.00 -10.28
CA ARG A 42 -2.71 4.34 -10.74
C ARG A 42 -2.21 5.15 -9.55
N ILE A 43 -0.97 5.64 -9.65
CA ILE A 43 -0.40 6.57 -8.68
C ILE A 43 -0.68 7.99 -9.18
N PRO A 44 -1.41 8.81 -8.38
CA PRO A 44 -1.63 10.21 -8.72
C PRO A 44 -0.29 10.95 -8.84
N HIS A 45 -0.18 11.82 -9.83
CA HIS A 45 0.98 12.70 -9.94
C HIS A 45 1.01 13.60 -8.70
N CYS A 46 2.20 13.75 -8.11
CA CYS A 46 2.42 14.58 -6.96
C CYS A 46 3.44 15.67 -7.32
N LYS A 47 3.38 16.84 -6.67
CA LYS A 47 4.34 17.93 -6.90
C LYS A 47 5.18 18.24 -5.65
N THR A 48 4.92 17.54 -4.54
CA THR A 48 5.57 17.74 -3.25
C THR A 48 5.65 16.42 -2.48
N ASP A 49 6.56 16.27 -1.52
CA ASP A 49 6.65 15.02 -0.73
C ASP A 49 5.40 14.69 0.11
N ALA A 50 4.47 15.65 0.23
CA ALA A 50 3.27 15.55 1.04
C ALA A 50 2.14 14.70 0.40
N CYS A 51 2.16 14.41 -0.91
CA CYS A 51 1.10 13.60 -1.55
C CYS A 51 1.58 12.21 -2.03
N LYS A 52 2.35 11.55 -1.17
CA LYS A 52 2.69 10.13 -1.30
C LYS A 52 1.44 9.25 -1.27
N SER A 53 1.47 8.15 -2.02
CA SER A 53 0.51 7.05 -1.88
C SER A 53 1.13 5.95 -1.02
N PHE A 54 0.43 5.55 0.04
CA PHE A 54 0.92 4.56 1.00
C PHE A 54 0.18 3.25 0.86
N PHE A 55 0.95 2.16 0.90
CA PHE A 55 0.45 0.81 0.78
C PHE A 55 1.10 -0.10 1.81
N ILE A 56 0.33 -1.03 2.39
CA ILE A 56 0.81 -2.02 3.35
C ILE A 56 0.23 -3.41 3.02
N CYS A 57 0.89 -4.47 3.47
CA CYS A 57 0.25 -5.77 3.62
C CYS A 57 -0.40 -5.87 5.00
N SER A 58 -1.63 -6.37 5.06
CA SER A 58 -2.40 -6.46 6.30
C SER A 58 -2.28 -7.79 7.04
N VAL A 59 -1.62 -8.77 6.44
CA VAL A 59 -1.34 -10.05 7.09
C VAL A 59 -0.50 -9.79 8.34
N ALA A 60 -0.81 -10.52 9.42
CA ALA A 60 -0.18 -10.32 10.72
C ALA A 60 1.35 -10.30 10.61
N ALA A 61 1.98 -9.38 11.34
CA ALA A 61 3.42 -9.08 11.33
C ALA A 61 3.99 -8.49 10.03
N HIS A 62 3.47 -8.82 8.84
CA HIS A 62 4.09 -8.45 7.56
C HIS A 62 4.39 -6.96 7.40
N CYS A 63 3.46 -6.06 7.78
CA CYS A 63 3.72 -4.62 7.71
C CYS A 63 4.84 -4.18 8.68
N ASN A 64 4.83 -4.69 9.92
CA ASN A 64 5.82 -4.34 10.94
C ASN A 64 7.21 -4.90 10.57
N ASP A 65 7.25 -6.02 9.85
CA ASP A 65 8.47 -6.63 9.32
C ASP A 65 8.95 -5.95 8.02
N GLY A 66 8.29 -4.87 7.59
CA GLY A 66 8.74 -4.02 6.48
C GLY A 66 7.97 -4.17 5.17
N MET A 67 6.89 -4.98 5.11
CA MET A 67 6.06 -5.12 3.92
C MET A 67 5.09 -3.94 3.75
N LYS A 68 5.67 -2.77 3.46
CA LYS A 68 5.00 -1.48 3.30
C LYS A 68 5.80 -0.60 2.34
N VAL A 69 5.11 0.19 1.50
CA VAL A 69 5.76 1.13 0.58
C VAL A 69 5.04 2.48 0.54
N ALA A 70 5.82 3.55 0.51
CA ALA A 70 5.35 4.90 0.23
C ALA A 70 5.88 5.30 -1.15
N ILE A 71 4.97 5.67 -2.06
CA ILE A 71 5.32 6.01 -3.44
C ILE A 71 5.06 7.50 -3.65
N ALA A 72 6.11 8.25 -3.96
CA ALA A 72 6.03 9.61 -4.48
C ALA A 72 6.28 9.59 -5.99
N THR A 73 5.64 10.48 -6.73
CA THR A 73 5.95 10.70 -8.15
C THR A 73 6.17 12.18 -8.33
N GLU A 74 7.33 12.57 -8.84
CA GLU A 74 7.60 13.94 -9.29
C GLU A 74 7.00 14.23 -10.66
#